data_AF-A0A346C7X8-F1
#
_entry.id   AF-A0A346C7X8-F1
#
_cell.length_a   1.000
_cell.length_b   1.000
_cell.length_c   1.000
_cell.angle_alpha   90.00
_cell.angle_beta   90.00
_cell.angle_gamma   90.00
#
_symmetry.space_group_name_H-M   'P 1'
#
loop_
_entity.id
_entity.type
_entity.pdbx_description
1 polymer ?
#
loop_
_entity_poly.entity_id
_entity_poly.type
_entity_poly.pdbx_seq_one_letter_code
_entity_poly.pdbx_strand_id
1 'polypeptide(L)'
;MAMRSMPMRTTLPRNLTRHFYETRRAFLQSAGQESTPWFQLSPLERSVVESEMEIFRQAIRRAEEEQDMLVSLDATTTAAAVKEPPAD
;
A
#
# COMPACT_ATOMS: atom_id res chain seq x y z
N MET A 1 29.71 4.39 4.36
CA MET A 1 28.47 5.12 4.65
C MET A 1 27.37 4.55 3.77
N ALA A 2 26.45 3.74 4.33
CA ALA A 2 25.32 3.24 3.57
C ALA A 2 24.31 4.38 3.37
N MET A 3 23.96 4.68 2.12
CA MET A 3 22.87 5.62 1.83
C MET A 3 21.58 5.01 2.37
N ARG A 4 21.02 5.64 3.40
CA ARG A 4 19.72 5.28 3.97
C ARG A 4 18.70 5.42 2.83
N SER A 5 18.21 4.29 2.32
CA SER A 5 17.26 4.29 1.21
C SER A 5 16.01 5.05 1.67
N MET A 6 15.71 6.19 1.04
CA MET A 6 14.47 6.91 1.33
C MET A 6 13.30 5.98 0.99
N PRO A 7 12.29 5.88 1.85
CA PRO A 7 11.09 5.09 1.57
C PRO A 7 10.43 5.65 0.30
N MET A 8 10.44 4.83 -0.75
CA MET A 8 9.84 5.19 -2.03
C MET A 8 8.33 5.05 -1.93
N ARG A 9 7.62 6.13 -2.20
CA ARG A 9 6.16 6.11 -2.29
C ARG A 9 5.72 5.23 -3.45
N THR A 10 4.84 4.28 -3.15
CA THR A 10 4.35 3.31 -4.11
C THR A 10 3.43 4.01 -5.10
N THR A 11 3.90 4.15 -6.35
CA THR A 11 3.04 4.60 -7.44
C THR A 11 2.28 3.40 -7.99
N LEU A 12 0.99 3.32 -7.68
CA LEU A 12 0.15 2.21 -8.14
C LEU A 12 -0.28 2.41 -9.60
N PRO A 13 -0.25 1.37 -10.43
CA PRO A 13 -0.60 1.50 -11.83
C PRO A 13 -2.12 1.67 -12.03
N ARG A 14 -2.52 2.43 -13.05
CA ARG A 14 -3.94 2.80 -13.28
C ARG A 14 -4.85 1.60 -13.55
N ASN A 15 -4.31 0.56 -14.17
CA ASN A 15 -5.03 -0.68 -14.46
C ASN A 15 -5.21 -1.59 -13.23
N LEU A 16 -4.68 -1.21 -12.05
CA LEU A 16 -4.74 -2.04 -10.86
C LEU A 16 -6.18 -2.33 -10.41
N THR A 17 -7.09 -1.35 -10.50
CA THR A 17 -8.51 -1.55 -10.15
C THR A 17 -9.14 -2.69 -10.95
N ARG A 18 -8.87 -2.74 -12.27
CA ARG A 18 -9.35 -3.82 -13.14
C ARG A 18 -8.77 -5.18 -12.74
N HIS A 19 -7.47 -5.22 -12.47
CA HIS A 19 -6.81 -6.47 -12.09
C HIS A 19 -7.27 -6.97 -10.71
N PHE A 20 -7.48 -6.07 -9.75
CA PHE A 20 -8.10 -6.38 -8.47
C PHE A 20 -9.47 -7.03 -8.68
N TYR A 21 -10.33 -6.39 -9.48
CA TYR A 21 -11.66 -6.90 -9.79
C TYR A 21 -11.64 -8.29 -10.42
N GLU A 22 -10.89 -8.46 -11.50
CA GLU A 22 -10.85 -9.73 -12.24
C GLU A 22 -10.25 -10.85 -11.38
N THR A 23 -9.31 -10.53 -10.49
CA THR A 23 -8.79 -11.49 -9.51
C THR A 23 -9.86 -11.90 -8.49
N ARG A 24 -10.58 -10.93 -7.92
CA ARG A 24 -11.72 -11.19 -7.02
C ARG A 24 -12.79 -12.03 -7.72
N ARG A 25 -13.11 -11.72 -8.97
CA ARG A 25 -14.04 -12.48 -9.80
C ARG A 25 -13.59 -13.92 -10.02
N ALA A 26 -12.31 -14.14 -10.36
CA ALA A 26 -11.77 -15.49 -10.51
C ALA A 26 -11.83 -16.30 -9.21
N PHE A 27 -11.56 -15.65 -8.07
CA PHE A 27 -11.72 -16.26 -6.75
C PHE A 27 -13.17 -16.65 -6.46
N LEU A 28 -14.12 -15.73 -6.67
CA LEU A 28 -15.56 -16.01 -6.48
C LEU A 28 -16.07 -17.11 -7.42
N GLN A 29 -15.59 -17.14 -8.67
CA GLN A 29 -15.90 -18.18 -9.63
C GLN A 29 -15.45 -19.56 -9.13
N SER A 30 -14.28 -19.65 -8.48
CA SER A 30 -13.82 -20.91 -7.87
C SER A 30 -14.70 -21.39 -6.71
N ALA A 31 -15.46 -20.47 -6.09
CA ALA A 31 -16.46 -20.75 -5.07
C ALA A 31 -17.87 -20.95 -5.64
N GLY A 32 -18.02 -21.03 -6.97
CA GLY A 32 -19.31 -21.23 -7.65
C GLY A 32 -20.15 -19.96 -7.83
N GLN A 33 -19.62 -18.78 -7.52
CA GLN A 33 -20.30 -17.51 -7.72
C GLN A 33 -19.84 -16.86 -9.02
N GLU A 34 -20.76 -16.76 -9.99
CA GLU A 34 -20.50 -16.00 -11.20
C GLU A 34 -20.58 -14.49 -10.93
N SER A 35 -19.79 -13.72 -11.69
CA SER A 35 -19.79 -12.26 -11.64
C SER A 35 -19.49 -11.70 -13.03
N THR A 36 -20.04 -10.54 -13.31
CA THR A 36 -19.94 -9.85 -14.60
C THR A 36 -18.47 -9.52 -14.94
N PRO A 37 -17.97 -9.80 -16.15
CA PRO A 37 -16.62 -9.38 -16.57
C PRO A 37 -16.44 -7.85 -16.51
N TRP A 38 -15.23 -7.37 -16.25
CA TRP A 38 -14.94 -5.94 -16.03
C TRP A 38 -15.47 -5.02 -17.14
N PHE A 39 -15.29 -5.41 -18.39
CA PHE A 39 -15.68 -4.61 -19.54
C PHE A 39 -17.21 -4.53 -19.74
N GLN A 40 -17.96 -5.40 -19.07
CA GLN A 40 -19.42 -5.47 -19.10
C GLN A 40 -20.08 -4.84 -17.86
N LEU A 41 -19.29 -4.43 -16.85
CA LEU A 41 -19.79 -3.70 -15.71
C LEU A 41 -20.43 -2.37 -16.12
N SER A 42 -21.55 -2.05 -15.48
CA SER A 42 -22.14 -0.73 -15.51
C SER A 42 -21.21 0.32 -14.88
N PRO A 43 -21.39 1.61 -15.20
CA PRO A 43 -20.61 2.68 -14.57
C PRO A 43 -20.71 2.70 -13.03
N LEU A 44 -21.88 2.34 -12.49
CA LEU A 44 -22.10 2.27 -11.04
C LEU A 44 -21.31 1.13 -10.41
N GLU A 45 -21.31 -0.07 -11.01
CA GLU A 45 -20.52 -1.19 -10.50
C GLU A 45 -19.02 -0.88 -10.56
N ARG A 46 -18.56 -0.20 -11.63
CA ARG A 46 -17.16 0.23 -11.71
C ARG A 46 -16.80 1.23 -10.61
N SER A 47 -17.67 2.20 -10.30
CA SER A 47 -17.38 3.20 -9.25
C SER A 47 -17.32 2.58 -7.86
N VAL A 48 -18.11 1.54 -7.58
CA VAL A 48 -18.02 0.76 -6.34
C VAL A 48 -16.65 0.10 -6.23
N VAL A 49 -16.19 -0.57 -7.28
CA VAL A 49 -14.88 -1.25 -7.27
C VAL A 49 -13.72 -0.26 -7.20
N GLU A 50 -13.83 0.91 -7.85
CA GLU A 50 -12.87 1.99 -7.70
C GLU A 50 -12.78 2.50 -6.26
N SER A 51 -13.93 2.61 -5.58
CA SER A 51 -14.01 3.00 -4.16
C SER A 51 -13.39 1.94 -3.24
N GLU A 52 -13.64 0.66 -3.50
CA GLU A 52 -12.97 -0.45 -2.79
C GLU A 52 -11.44 -0.39 -2.98
N MET A 53 -10.98 -0.16 -4.21
CA MET A 53 -9.55 -0.05 -4.51
C MET A 53 -8.91 1.16 -3.79
N GLU A 54 -9.66 2.25 -3.60
CA GLU A 54 -9.15 3.43 -2.88
C GLU A 54 -8.85 3.14 -1.40
N ILE A 55 -9.56 2.20 -0.78
CA ILE A 55 -9.24 1.73 0.57
C ILE A 55 -7.84 1.14 0.62
N PHE A 56 -7.50 0.28 -0.35
CA PHE A 56 -6.16 -0.31 -0.44
C PHE A 56 -5.08 0.74 -0.71
N ARG A 57 -5.37 1.74 -1.56
CA ARG A 57 -4.42 2.86 -1.79
C ARG A 57 -4.17 3.64 -0.51
N GLN A 58 -5.21 3.92 0.28
CA GLN A 58 -5.07 4.58 1.58
C GLN A 58 -4.28 3.73 2.58
N ALA A 59 -4.53 2.42 2.63
CA ALA A 59 -3.79 1.51 3.50
C ALA A 59 -2.29 1.50 3.19
N ILE A 60 -1.93 1.47 1.90
CA ILE A 60 -0.52 1.55 1.46
C ILE A 60 0.10 2.88 1.90
N ARG A 61 -0.59 4.01 1.68
CA ARG A 61 -0.09 5.33 2.13
C ARG A 61 0.17 5.39 3.63
N ARG A 62 -0.76 4.86 4.44
CA ARG A 62 -0.61 4.82 5.90
C ARG A 62 0.53 3.90 6.35
N ALA A 63 0.67 2.75 5.72
CA ALA A 63 1.78 1.84 6.01
C ALA A 63 3.13 2.47 5.69
N GLU A 64 3.22 3.21 4.58
CA GLU A 64 4.42 3.98 4.23
C GLU A 64 4.67 5.12 5.23
N GLU A 65 3.64 5.85 5.66
CA GLU A 65 3.78 6.87 6.72
C GLU A 65 4.29 6.27 8.05
N GLU A 66 3.81 5.08 8.42
CA GLU A 66 4.28 4.35 9.59
C GLU A 66 5.75 3.96 9.46
N GLN A 67 6.17 3.45 8.28
CA GLN A 67 7.56 3.13 8.00
C GLN A 67 8.47 4.37 8.09
N ASP A 68 8.03 5.53 7.57
CA ASP A 68 8.77 6.78 7.65
C ASP A 68 8.98 7.23 9.11
N MET A 69 7.95 7.08 9.95
CA MET A 69 8.03 7.39 11.38
C MET A 69 9.02 6.47 12.10
N LEU A 70 8.95 5.16 11.87
CA LEU A 70 9.87 4.19 12.48
C LEU A 70 11.33 4.47 12.09
N VAL A 71 11.57 4.75 10.81
CA VAL A 71 12.90 5.13 10.31
C VAL A 71 13.37 6.43 10.98
N SER A 72 12.50 7.40 11.22
CA SER A 72 12.86 8.66 11.89
C SER A 72 13.20 8.47 13.37
N LEU A 73 12.46 7.62 14.07
CA LEU A 73 12.73 7.24 15.47
C LEU A 73 14.10 6.55 15.59
N ASP A 74 14.39 5.58 14.73
CA ASP A 74 15.68 4.87 14.73
C ASP A 74 16.87 5.81 14.53
N ALA A 75 16.73 6.83 13.66
CA ALA A 75 17.78 7.83 13.47
C ALA A 75 17.98 8.69 14.72
N THR A 76 16.89 9.04 15.41
CA THR A 76 16.93 9.84 16.63
C THR A 76 17.62 9.07 17.75
N THR A 77 17.28 7.79 17.94
CA THR A 77 17.92 6.89 18.91
C THR A 77 19.40 6.71 18.60
N THR A 78 19.76 6.49 17.34
CA THR A 78 21.17 6.37 16.91
C THR A 78 21.94 7.67 17.19
N ALA A 79 21.35 8.84 16.90
CA ALA A 79 21.99 10.13 17.16
C ALA A 79 22.15 10.45 18.66
N ALA A 80 21.25 9.96 19.51
CA ALA A 80 21.36 10.08 20.96
C ALA A 80 22.49 9.21 21.53
N ALA A 81 22.61 7.96 21.06
CA ALA A 81 23.67 7.04 21.49
C ALA A 81 25.09 7.50 21.08
N VAL A 82 25.22 8.26 19.99
CA VAL A 82 26.52 8.84 19.57
C VAL A 82 26.93 10.06 20.41
N LYS A 83 26.01 10.67 21.16
CA LYS A 83 26.26 11.89 21.96
C LYS A 83 26.67 11.64 23.41
N GLU A 84 26.63 10.41 23.90
CA GLU A 84 27.04 10.07 25.25
C GLU A 84 28.57 9.87 25.28
N PRO A 85 29.37 10.77 25.90
CA PRO A 85 30.80 10.53 26.07
C PRO A 85 31.02 9.43 27.13
N PRO A 86 32.10 8.63 27.05
CA PRO A 86 32.44 7.72 28.12
C PRO A 86 32.59 8.51 29.42
N ALA A 87 31.83 8.13 30.44
CA ALA A 87 32.04 8.60 31.79
C ALA A 87 33.41 8.07 32.25
N ASP A 88 34.38 8.98 32.38
CA ASP A 88 35.62 8.77 33.15
C ASP A 88 35.30 8.60 34.64
#